data_AF-A0A0F9WEI2-F1
#
_entry.id   AF-A0A0F9WEI2-F1
#
_cell.length_a   1.000
_cell.length_b   1.000
_cell.length_c   1.000
_cell.angle_alpha   90.00
_cell.angle_beta   90.00
_cell.angle_gamma   90.00
#
_symmetry.space_group_name_H-M   'P 1'
#
loop_
_entity.id
_entity.type
_entity.pdbx_description
1 polymer ?
#
loop_
_entity_poly.entity_id
_entity_poly.type
_entity_poly.pdbx_seq_one_letter_code
_entity_poly.pdbx_strand_id
1 'polypeptide(L)'
;MNRLEDYVNFIKTKQHSLPKYKTLFYDTLRDDILKISRIITNTLNYKNILIIEKNLNKVSEKVTQTLNLVEIDGSKDEILHFEGVKKIIQEMLIDTKIKLEKVKQKKTSLDLELEPEKITKPCKKYDTNLQEELQVERLEIMGNSLVERYRVTRQRLLEIESIQENISEQLNIQDERIDDVIGKMSDIYKSVKNSKNVINDENGSGSFIRRFITILFFCLTFMIIFLHVYYKT
;
A
#
# COMPACT_ATOMS: atom_id res chain seq x y z
N MET A 1 19.46 -11.08 66.20
CA MET A 1 18.03 -11.19 65.85
C MET A 1 17.90 -11.23 64.35
N ASN A 2 17.52 -12.39 63.82
CA ASN A 2 17.54 -12.69 62.40
C ASN A 2 16.17 -12.35 61.81
N ARG A 3 16.01 -11.13 61.29
CA ARG A 3 14.72 -10.61 60.77
C ARG A 3 14.08 -11.52 59.72
N LEU A 4 14.88 -12.34 59.04
CA LEU A 4 14.40 -13.31 58.06
C LEU A 4 13.60 -14.45 58.72
N GLU A 5 14.05 -14.93 59.89
CA GLU A 5 13.36 -15.98 60.64
C GLU A 5 12.06 -15.45 61.26
N ASP A 6 12.05 -14.20 61.73
CA ASP A 6 10.84 -13.55 62.23
C ASP A 6 9.79 -13.36 61.11
N TYR A 7 10.24 -12.99 59.90
CA TYR A 7 9.37 -12.84 58.73
C TYR A 7 8.83 -14.18 58.22
N VAL A 8 9.66 -15.22 58.19
CA VAL A 8 9.24 -16.57 57.83
C VAL A 8 8.27 -17.14 58.87
N ASN A 9 8.49 -16.88 60.16
CA ASN A 9 7.57 -17.27 61.23
C ASN A 9 6.25 -16.50 61.16
N PHE A 10 6.26 -15.21 60.78
CA PHE A 10 5.05 -14.42 60.56
C PHE A 10 4.21 -14.95 59.38
N ILE A 11 4.85 -15.36 58.28
CA ILE A 11 4.16 -15.98 57.14
C ILE A 11 3.60 -17.37 57.51
N LYS A 12 4.33 -18.15 58.31
CA LYS A 12 3.86 -19.47 58.77
C LYS A 12 2.71 -19.40 59.77
N THR A 13 2.72 -18.42 60.67
CA THR A 13 1.66 -18.23 61.70
C THR A 13 0.40 -17.59 61.14
N LYS A 14 0.51 -16.75 60.09
CA LYS A 14 -0.63 -16.32 59.29
C LYS A 14 -0.78 -17.21 58.06
N GLN A 15 -1.30 -18.43 58.27
CA GLN A 15 -2.14 -19.06 57.25
C GLN A 15 -3.42 -18.21 57.07
N HIS A 16 -3.26 -17.03 56.47
CA HIS A 16 -4.35 -16.49 55.68
C HIS A 16 -4.48 -17.47 54.51
N SER A 17 -5.43 -18.39 54.62
CA SER A 17 -6.06 -18.92 53.43
C SER A 17 -6.33 -17.71 52.55
N LEU A 18 -5.74 -17.70 51.35
CA LEU A 18 -6.11 -16.72 50.32
C LEU A 18 -7.64 -16.63 50.38
N PRO A 19 -8.21 -15.43 50.61
CA PRO A 19 -9.66 -15.33 50.66
C PRO A 19 -10.17 -16.00 49.39
N LYS A 20 -11.09 -16.96 49.52
CA LYS A 20 -11.78 -17.53 48.37
C LYS A 20 -12.41 -16.33 47.66
N TYR A 21 -11.73 -15.80 46.65
CA TYR A 21 -12.23 -14.70 45.85
C TYR A 21 -13.54 -15.21 45.26
N LYS A 22 -14.66 -14.67 45.75
CA LYS A 22 -15.95 -14.86 45.10
C LYS A 22 -15.74 -14.31 43.71
N THR A 23 -15.83 -15.15 42.68
CA THR A 23 -15.57 -14.75 41.28
C THR A 23 -16.29 -13.45 41.00
N LEU A 24 -15.53 -12.37 40.86
CA LEU A 24 -16.11 -11.06 40.63
C LEU A 24 -16.66 -11.08 39.20
N PHE A 25 -17.71 -10.30 38.96
CA PHE A 25 -18.34 -10.21 37.65
C PHE A 25 -17.31 -9.91 36.54
N TYR A 26 -16.36 -9.01 36.80
CA TYR A 26 -15.27 -8.63 35.89
C TYR A 26 -14.29 -9.78 35.58
N ASP A 27 -14.10 -10.72 36.51
CA ASP A 27 -13.23 -11.89 36.29
C ASP A 27 -13.79 -12.79 35.19
N THR A 28 -15.12 -12.93 35.11
CA THR A 28 -15.77 -13.74 34.07
C THR A 28 -15.56 -13.15 32.67
N LEU A 29 -15.70 -11.82 32.54
CA LEU A 29 -15.45 -11.12 31.27
C LEU A 29 -13.98 -11.22 30.87
N ARG A 30 -13.07 -11.04 31.83
CA ARG A 30 -11.63 -11.18 31.63
C ARG A 30 -11.26 -12.59 31.15
N ASP A 31 -11.81 -13.61 31.80
CA ASP A 31 -11.52 -15.01 31.44
C ASP A 31 -12.08 -15.38 30.07
N ASP A 32 -13.25 -14.86 29.69
CA ASP A 32 -13.82 -15.06 28.36
C ASP A 32 -12.95 -14.42 27.28
N ILE A 33 -12.46 -13.19 27.50
CA ILE A 33 -11.51 -12.51 26.59
C ILE A 33 -10.21 -13.31 26.47
N LEU A 34 -9.65 -13.80 27.59
CA LEU A 34 -8.43 -14.59 27.59
C LEU A 34 -8.58 -15.93 26.87
N LYS A 35 -9.73 -16.62 27.05
CA LYS A 35 -10.04 -17.85 26.31
C LYS A 35 -10.06 -17.57 24.80
N ILE A 36 -10.75 -16.51 24.38
CA ILE A 36 -10.80 -16.11 22.96
C ILE A 36 -9.38 -15.79 22.45
N SER A 37 -8.59 -15.00 23.18
CA SER A 37 -7.22 -14.67 22.78
C SER A 37 -6.33 -15.92 22.62
N ARG A 38 -6.50 -16.96 23.44
CA ARG A 38 -5.74 -18.22 23.32
C ARG A 38 -6.20 -19.07 22.13
N ILE A 39 -7.48 -19.02 21.79
CA ILE A 39 -8.01 -19.76 20.64
C ILE A 39 -7.51 -19.12 19.33
N ILE A 40 -7.43 -17.78 19.27
CA ILE A 40 -6.92 -17.03 18.11
C ILE A 40 -5.49 -17.46 17.75
N THR A 41 -4.61 -17.64 18.74
CA THR A 41 -3.21 -18.03 18.49
C THR A 41 -3.06 -19.44 17.93
N ASN A 42 -4.05 -20.32 18.15
CA ASN A 42 -4.00 -21.73 17.76
C ASN A 42 -4.86 -22.04 16.51
N THR A 43 -5.54 -21.05 15.92
CA THR A 43 -6.49 -21.30 14.84
C THR A 43 -5.81 -21.33 13.47
N LEU A 44 -6.01 -22.43 12.73
CA LEU A 44 -5.41 -22.63 11.41
C LEU A 44 -6.34 -22.30 10.22
N ASN A 45 -7.67 -22.35 10.42
CA ASN A 45 -8.69 -22.29 9.36
C ASN A 45 -9.52 -20.98 9.41
N TYR A 46 -9.74 -20.36 8.24
CA TYR A 46 -10.55 -19.15 8.07
C TYR A 46 -11.99 -19.29 8.58
N LYS A 47 -12.64 -20.44 8.38
CA LYS A 47 -13.99 -20.69 8.92
C LYS A 47 -14.03 -20.55 10.45
N ASN A 48 -12.98 -21.02 11.13
CA ASN A 48 -12.88 -20.91 12.58
C ASN A 48 -12.58 -19.47 13.01
N ILE A 49 -11.82 -18.71 12.21
CA ILE A 49 -11.58 -17.27 12.44
C ILE A 49 -12.91 -16.50 12.45
N LEU A 50 -13.80 -16.75 11.49
CA LEU A 50 -15.13 -16.10 11.44
C LEU A 50 -16.02 -16.45 12.65
N ILE A 51 -15.95 -17.69 13.15
CA ILE A 51 -16.68 -18.10 14.35
C ILE A 51 -16.13 -17.37 15.59
N ILE A 52 -14.81 -17.22 15.67
CA ILE A 52 -14.15 -16.48 16.75
C ILE A 52 -14.52 -15.00 16.70
N GLU A 53 -14.55 -14.39 15.51
CA GLU A 53 -15.00 -13.01 15.30
C GLU A 53 -16.42 -12.78 15.82
N LYS A 54 -17.36 -13.69 15.48
CA LYS A 54 -18.73 -13.64 15.99
C LYS A 54 -18.79 -13.74 17.53
N ASN A 55 -17.96 -14.60 18.12
CA ASN A 55 -17.92 -14.74 19.58
C ASN A 55 -17.29 -13.52 20.27
N LEU A 56 -16.25 -12.94 19.68
CA LEU A 56 -15.62 -11.71 20.16
C LEU A 56 -16.59 -10.53 20.11
N ASN A 57 -17.40 -10.42 19.04
CA ASN A 57 -18.43 -9.39 18.93
C ASN A 57 -19.51 -9.54 20.01
N LYS A 58 -19.95 -10.76 20.31
CA LYS A 58 -20.89 -11.00 21.42
C LYS A 58 -20.32 -10.59 22.78
N VAL A 59 -19.04 -10.89 23.03
CA VAL A 59 -18.36 -10.48 24.27
C VAL A 59 -18.22 -8.95 24.30
N SER A 60 -17.92 -8.32 23.16
CA SER A 60 -17.87 -6.85 23.02
C SER A 60 -19.22 -6.20 23.33
N GLU A 61 -20.32 -6.72 22.79
CA GLU A 61 -21.67 -6.23 23.10
C GLU A 61 -22.00 -6.38 24.58
N LYS A 62 -21.66 -7.53 25.18
CA LYS A 62 -21.86 -7.77 26.60
C LYS A 62 -21.06 -6.78 27.46
N VAL A 63 -19.81 -6.52 27.10
CA VAL A 63 -18.96 -5.50 27.77
C VAL A 63 -19.60 -4.11 27.64
N THR A 64 -20.04 -3.69 26.45
CA THR A 64 -20.70 -2.39 26.26
C THR A 64 -21.97 -2.27 27.10
N GLN A 65 -22.83 -3.29 27.09
CA GLN A 65 -24.10 -3.25 27.82
C GLN A 65 -23.93 -3.27 29.34
N THR A 66 -22.86 -3.90 29.86
CA THR A 66 -22.68 -4.10 31.31
C THR A 66 -21.70 -3.12 31.96
N LEU A 67 -20.72 -2.60 31.21
CA LEU A 67 -19.69 -1.69 31.74
C LEU A 67 -19.88 -0.24 31.28
N ASN A 68 -20.47 0.00 30.10
CA ASN A 68 -20.65 1.37 29.61
C ASN A 68 -21.97 2.01 30.07
N LEU A 69 -22.99 1.21 30.41
CA LEU A 69 -24.31 1.69 30.85
C LEU A 69 -24.47 1.77 32.37
N VAL A 70 -23.54 1.17 33.13
CA VAL A 70 -23.62 1.18 34.60
C VAL A 70 -22.90 2.42 35.12
N GLU A 71 -23.69 3.37 35.61
CA GLU A 71 -23.22 4.47 36.43
C GLU A 71 -23.21 4.00 37.90
N ILE A 72 -22.05 4.14 38.57
CA ILE A 72 -21.91 3.75 39.97
C ILE A 72 -22.00 5.01 40.83
N ASP A 73 -23.03 5.07 41.67
CA ASP A 73 -23.08 6.00 42.80
C ASP A 73 -22.31 5.40 43.98
N GLY A 74 -21.15 5.99 44.31
CA GLY A 74 -20.26 5.48 45.37
C GLY A 74 -19.21 6.48 45.83
N SER A 75 -18.29 6.03 46.69
CA SER A 75 -17.13 6.84 47.10
C SER A 75 -16.22 7.14 45.89
N LYS A 76 -15.49 8.26 45.92
CA LYS A 76 -14.52 8.63 44.86
C LYS A 76 -13.57 7.48 44.51
N ASP A 77 -13.12 6.73 45.51
CA ASP A 77 -12.20 5.60 45.31
C ASP A 77 -12.87 4.39 44.63
N GLU A 78 -14.16 4.15 44.88
CA GLU A 78 -14.92 3.05 44.26
C GLU A 78 -15.23 3.36 42.80
N ILE A 79 -15.57 4.62 42.51
CA ILE A 79 -15.78 5.13 41.15
C ILE A 79 -14.47 5.01 40.36
N LEU A 80 -13.34 5.47 40.93
CA LEU A 80 -12.04 5.41 40.28
C LEU A 80 -11.57 3.95 40.07
N HIS A 81 -11.83 3.06 41.02
CA HIS A 81 -11.55 1.64 40.87
C HIS A 81 -12.35 1.01 39.72
N PHE A 82 -13.66 1.29 39.65
CA PHE A 82 -14.51 0.80 38.57
C PHE A 82 -14.10 1.32 37.19
N GLU A 83 -13.80 2.62 37.07
CA GLU A 83 -13.28 3.20 35.83
C GLU A 83 -11.95 2.56 35.41
N GLY A 84 -11.06 2.27 36.37
CA GLY A 84 -9.82 1.56 36.11
C GLY A 84 -10.06 0.14 35.57
N VAL A 85 -10.94 -0.62 36.20
CA VAL A 85 -11.31 -1.98 35.75
C VAL A 85 -11.95 -1.95 34.37
N LYS A 86 -12.83 -0.98 34.11
CA LYS A 86 -13.47 -0.75 32.81
C LYS A 86 -12.43 -0.50 31.71
N LYS A 87 -11.46 0.38 31.95
CA LYS A 87 -10.36 0.66 31.01
C LYS A 87 -9.53 -0.59 30.71
N ILE A 88 -9.16 -1.36 31.74
CA ILE A 88 -8.38 -2.60 31.56
C ILE A 88 -9.13 -3.60 30.69
N ILE A 89 -10.43 -3.80 30.93
CA ILE A 89 -11.24 -4.73 30.13
C ILE A 89 -11.36 -4.25 28.68
N GLN A 90 -11.57 -2.95 28.47
CA GLN A 90 -11.65 -2.36 27.13
C GLN A 90 -10.33 -2.52 26.37
N GLU A 91 -9.19 -2.27 27.03
CA GLU A 91 -7.86 -2.46 26.44
C GLU A 91 -7.63 -3.91 26.04
N MET A 92 -7.92 -4.86 26.94
CA MET A 92 -7.81 -6.29 26.64
C MET A 92 -8.66 -6.72 25.44
N LEU A 93 -9.85 -6.12 25.29
CA LEU A 93 -10.76 -6.42 24.20
C LEU A 93 -10.21 -5.91 22.86
N ILE A 94 -9.67 -4.69 22.83
CA ILE A 94 -9.05 -4.10 21.63
C ILE A 94 -7.79 -4.88 21.25
N ASP A 95 -6.93 -5.21 22.21
CA ASP A 95 -5.75 -6.04 21.95
C ASP A 95 -6.12 -7.39 21.32
N THR A 96 -7.25 -7.98 21.76
CA THR A 96 -7.77 -9.23 21.20
C THR A 96 -8.30 -9.04 19.78
N LYS A 97 -9.00 -7.92 19.50
CA LYS A 97 -9.44 -7.56 18.13
C LYS A 97 -8.26 -7.35 17.18
N ILE A 98 -7.23 -6.63 17.60
CA ILE A 98 -6.01 -6.42 16.80
C ILE A 98 -5.32 -7.74 16.48
N LYS A 99 -5.24 -8.67 17.45
CA LYS A 99 -4.69 -10.01 17.22
C LYS A 99 -5.51 -10.80 16.20
N LEU A 100 -6.83 -10.73 16.27
CA LEU A 100 -7.73 -11.40 15.33
C LEU A 100 -7.52 -10.89 13.90
N GLU A 101 -7.49 -9.56 13.71
CA GLU A 101 -7.30 -8.94 12.40
C GLU A 101 -5.94 -9.31 11.77
N LYS A 102 -4.86 -9.34 12.56
CA LYS A 102 -3.55 -9.80 12.08
C LYS A 102 -3.58 -11.24 11.58
N VAL A 103 -4.26 -12.14 12.28
CA VAL A 103 -4.39 -13.55 11.89
C VAL A 103 -5.27 -13.69 10.65
N LYS A 104 -6.35 -12.91 10.55
CA LYS A 104 -7.23 -12.84 9.38
C LYS A 104 -6.47 -12.38 8.15
N GLN A 105 -5.74 -11.26 8.23
CA GLN A 105 -4.88 -10.76 7.15
C GLN A 105 -3.87 -11.80 6.67
N LYS A 106 -3.12 -12.43 7.59
CA LYS A 106 -2.12 -13.45 7.24
C LYS A 106 -2.71 -14.65 6.50
N LYS A 107 -3.99 -14.97 6.74
CA LYS A 107 -4.69 -16.09 6.11
C LYS A 107 -5.37 -15.71 4.80
N THR A 108 -5.76 -14.44 4.64
CA THR A 108 -6.28 -13.90 3.39
C THR A 108 -5.17 -13.57 2.39
N SER A 109 -3.97 -13.22 2.86
CA SER A 109 -2.79 -12.89 2.05
C SER A 109 -2.01 -14.13 1.59
N LEU A 110 -2.60 -15.32 1.62
CA LEU A 110 -1.96 -16.51 1.05
C LEU A 110 -2.02 -16.37 -0.47
N ASP A 111 -0.89 -15.97 -1.05
CA ASP A 111 -0.70 -15.81 -2.49
C ASP A 111 -1.15 -17.10 -3.20
N LEU A 112 -2.33 -17.05 -3.84
CA LEU A 112 -2.53 -17.86 -5.01
C LEU A 112 -1.55 -17.29 -6.05
N GLU A 113 -0.46 -18.00 -6.32
CA GLU A 113 0.33 -17.87 -7.54
C GLU A 113 -0.59 -18.18 -8.73
N LEU A 114 -1.44 -17.22 -9.08
CA LEU A 114 -1.99 -17.09 -10.41
C LEU A 114 -0.89 -16.37 -11.19
N GLU A 115 -0.42 -17.00 -12.27
CA GLU A 115 0.52 -16.38 -13.20
C GLU A 115 0.04 -14.96 -13.53
N PRO A 116 0.92 -13.95 -13.47
CA PRO A 116 0.48 -12.57 -13.61
C PRO A 116 0.03 -12.32 -15.05
N GLU A 117 -1.29 -12.32 -15.28
CA GLU A 117 -1.84 -11.49 -16.35
C GLU A 117 -1.43 -10.05 -16.05
N LYS A 118 -0.80 -9.39 -17.04
CA LYS A 118 -0.32 -8.00 -16.97
C LYS A 118 -1.23 -7.13 -16.10
N ILE A 119 -0.74 -6.80 -14.92
CA ILE A 119 -1.49 -6.04 -13.91
C ILE A 119 -1.79 -4.65 -14.49
N THR A 120 -3.04 -4.43 -14.91
CA THR A 120 -3.54 -3.14 -15.42
C THR A 120 -4.25 -2.31 -14.36
N LYS A 121 -4.28 -2.76 -13.10
CA LYS A 121 -4.91 -2.01 -12.00
C LYS A 121 -4.06 -2.12 -10.73
N PRO A 122 -3.82 -1.00 -10.03
CA PRO A 122 -3.16 -1.05 -8.74
C PRO A 122 -3.95 -1.99 -7.80
N CYS A 123 -3.19 -2.86 -7.12
CA CYS A 123 -3.72 -3.84 -6.19
C CYS A 123 -4.65 -3.14 -5.19
N LYS A 124 -5.87 -3.67 -4.99
CA LYS A 124 -6.84 -3.13 -4.04
C LYS A 124 -6.17 -3.04 -2.66
N LYS A 125 -6.05 -1.81 -2.14
CA LYS A 125 -5.62 -1.53 -0.77
C LYS A 125 -6.40 -2.43 0.18
N TYR A 126 -5.67 -3.28 0.91
CA TYR A 126 -6.21 -4.09 1.97
C TYR A 126 -6.83 -3.19 3.06
N ASP A 127 -7.76 -3.76 3.82
CA ASP A 127 -8.55 -3.15 4.89
C ASP A 127 -7.68 -2.72 6.11
N THR A 128 -6.69 -1.89 5.85
CA THR A 128 -5.73 -1.31 6.80
C THR A 128 -6.42 -0.29 7.72
N ASN A 129 -7.54 0.28 7.26
CA ASN A 129 -8.34 1.24 8.02
C ASN A 129 -8.82 0.69 9.36
N LEU A 130 -9.31 -0.56 9.43
CA LEU A 130 -9.87 -1.11 10.66
C LEU A 130 -8.80 -1.40 11.72
N GLN A 131 -7.65 -1.95 11.32
CA GLN A 131 -6.55 -2.21 12.24
C GLN A 131 -5.89 -0.91 12.74
N GLU A 132 -5.88 0.13 11.91
CA GLU A 132 -5.43 1.46 12.29
C GLU A 132 -6.39 2.14 13.26
N GLU A 133 -7.70 2.06 13.01
CA GLU A 133 -8.73 2.62 13.89
C GLU A 133 -8.66 2.00 15.29
N LEU A 134 -8.50 0.67 15.37
CA LEU A 134 -8.30 -0.03 16.65
C LEU A 134 -7.01 0.39 17.37
N GLN A 135 -5.96 0.78 16.65
CA GLN A 135 -4.73 1.29 17.28
C GLN A 135 -4.93 2.69 17.86
N VAL A 136 -5.69 3.55 17.18
CA VAL A 136 -6.04 4.87 17.69
C VAL A 136 -6.92 4.75 18.93
N GLU A 137 -7.95 3.90 18.89
CA GLU A 137 -8.85 3.63 20.03
C GLU A 137 -8.05 3.14 21.26
N ARG A 138 -7.07 2.26 21.05
CA ARG A 138 -6.15 1.79 22.12
C ARG A 138 -5.34 2.93 22.74
N LEU A 139 -4.77 3.80 21.90
CA LEU A 139 -3.95 4.92 22.36
C LEU A 139 -4.78 5.97 23.13
N GLU A 140 -6.03 6.16 22.73
CA GLU A 140 -7.00 7.03 23.41
C GLU A 140 -7.39 6.47 24.79
N ILE A 141 -7.69 5.18 24.89
CA ILE A 141 -8.02 4.52 26.18
C ILE A 141 -6.84 4.55 27.15
N MET A 142 -5.61 4.41 26.63
CA MET A 142 -4.39 4.57 27.42
C MET A 142 -4.12 6.02 27.88
N GLY A 143 -4.91 7.00 27.44
CA GLY A 143 -4.71 8.42 27.79
C GLY A 143 -3.38 8.96 27.27
N ASN A 144 -2.87 8.40 26.18
CA ASN A 144 -1.50 8.62 25.77
C ASN A 144 -1.39 9.91 24.93
N SER A 145 -0.51 10.84 25.31
CA SER A 145 -0.25 12.09 24.57
C SER A 145 0.25 11.88 23.12
N LEU A 146 0.51 10.63 22.74
CA LEU A 146 0.96 10.21 21.43
C LEU A 146 -0.16 10.11 20.38
N VAL A 147 -1.44 10.15 20.77
CA VAL A 147 -2.58 10.07 19.83
C VAL A 147 -2.48 11.14 18.75
N GLU A 148 -2.21 12.39 19.13
CA GLU A 148 -2.12 13.50 18.19
C GLU A 148 -0.94 13.35 17.22
N ARG A 149 0.23 12.92 17.74
CA ARG A 149 1.40 12.63 16.91
C ARG A 149 1.13 11.49 15.93
N TYR A 150 0.38 10.47 16.35
CA TYR A 150 -0.04 9.38 15.48
C TYR A 150 -0.98 9.87 14.37
N ARG A 151 -2.00 10.69 14.70
CA ARG A 151 -2.91 11.29 13.70
C ARG A 151 -2.16 12.14 12.66
N VAL A 152 -1.27 13.02 13.11
CA VAL A 152 -0.44 13.85 12.22
C VAL A 152 0.47 12.99 11.33
N THR A 153 1.08 11.94 11.89
CA THR A 153 1.93 11.03 11.12
C THR A 153 1.13 10.28 10.05
N ARG A 154 -0.10 9.86 10.38
CA ARG A 154 -1.02 9.22 9.43
C ARG A 154 -1.38 10.15 8.27
N GLN A 155 -1.72 11.40 8.57
CA GLN A 155 -2.01 12.38 7.53
C GLN A 155 -0.83 12.54 6.57
N ARG A 156 0.39 12.63 7.10
CA ARG A 156 1.61 12.70 6.27
C ARG A 156 1.82 11.44 5.42
N LEU A 157 1.52 10.26 5.94
CA LEU A 157 1.63 9.02 5.17
C LEU A 157 0.63 8.98 4.00
N LEU A 158 -0.61 9.41 4.23
CA LEU A 158 -1.61 9.52 3.16
C LEU A 158 -1.20 10.57 2.10
N GLU A 159 -0.60 11.68 2.53
CA GLU A 159 -0.05 12.68 1.61
C GLU A 159 1.10 12.09 0.78
N ILE A 160 2.03 11.34 1.39
CA ILE A 160 3.11 10.66 0.67
C ILE A 160 2.56 9.67 -0.36
N GLU A 161 1.55 8.89 0.02
CA GLU A 161 0.93 7.91 -0.89
C GLU A 161 0.28 8.62 -2.09
N SER A 162 -0.44 9.71 -1.87
CA SER A 162 -1.00 10.54 -2.95
C SER A 162 0.08 11.12 -3.87
N ILE A 163 1.21 11.55 -3.31
CA ILE A 163 2.36 12.03 -4.09
C ILE A 163 2.95 10.88 -4.93
N GLN A 164 3.07 9.67 -4.38
CA GLN A 164 3.59 8.50 -5.10
C GLN A 164 2.67 8.09 -6.26
N GLU A 165 1.35 8.14 -6.06
CA GLU A 165 0.36 7.88 -7.11
C GLU A 165 0.52 8.91 -8.25
N ASN A 166 0.66 10.20 -7.92
CA ASN A 166 0.87 11.25 -8.91
C ASN A 166 2.22 11.11 -9.65
N ILE A 167 3.30 10.79 -8.94
CA ILE A 167 4.61 10.50 -9.57
C ILE A 167 4.47 9.34 -10.57
N SER A 168 3.77 8.28 -10.20
CA SER A 168 3.56 7.11 -11.07
C SER A 168 2.77 7.49 -12.32
N GLU A 169 1.72 8.30 -12.19
CA GLU A 169 0.96 8.83 -13.32
C GLU A 169 1.84 9.70 -14.24
N GLN A 170 2.63 10.62 -13.66
CA GLN A 170 3.54 11.47 -14.43
C GLN A 170 4.64 10.68 -15.13
N LEU A 171 5.13 9.58 -14.54
CA LEU A 171 6.09 8.69 -15.19
C LEU A 171 5.46 7.99 -16.40
N ASN A 172 4.22 7.49 -16.25
CA ASN A 172 3.52 6.86 -17.36
C ASN A 172 3.29 7.84 -18.53
N ILE A 173 2.87 9.08 -18.23
CA ILE A 173 2.72 10.13 -19.25
C ILE A 173 4.07 10.48 -19.90
N GLN A 174 5.16 10.46 -19.14
CA GLN A 174 6.50 10.71 -19.69
C GLN A 174 6.97 9.58 -20.61
N ASP A 175 6.69 8.32 -20.28
CA ASP A 175 7.01 7.17 -21.14
C ASP A 175 6.28 7.28 -22.49
N GLU A 176 4.98 7.61 -22.47
CA GLU A 176 4.22 7.85 -23.72
C GLU A 176 4.83 8.97 -24.56
N ARG A 177 5.30 10.06 -23.93
CA ARG A 177 5.98 11.16 -24.63
C ARG A 177 7.33 10.75 -25.20
N ILE A 178 8.07 9.90 -24.50
CA ILE A 178 9.37 9.39 -24.98
C ILE A 178 9.15 8.53 -26.23
N ASP A 179 8.14 7.66 -26.23
CA ASP A 179 7.79 6.86 -27.40
C ASP A 179 7.43 7.72 -28.62
N ASP A 180 6.66 8.80 -28.40
CA ASP A 180 6.34 9.79 -29.43
C ASP A 180 7.58 10.47 -30.01
N VAL A 181 8.55 10.84 -29.15
CA VAL A 181 9.82 11.44 -29.58
C VAL A 181 10.65 10.44 -30.37
N ILE A 182 10.73 9.18 -29.93
CA ILE A 182 11.42 8.10 -30.65
C ILE A 182 10.80 7.90 -32.03
N GLY A 183 9.46 7.88 -32.12
CA GLY A 183 8.72 7.80 -33.38
C GLY A 183 9.08 8.93 -34.34
N LYS A 184 9.00 10.19 -33.87
CA LYS A 184 9.36 11.37 -34.67
C LYS A 184 10.82 11.35 -35.11
N MET A 185 11.74 10.94 -34.23
CA MET A 185 13.17 10.86 -34.55
C MET A 185 13.45 9.80 -35.63
N SER A 186 12.76 8.67 -35.58
CA SER A 186 12.82 7.61 -36.60
C SER A 186 12.37 8.14 -37.97
N ASP A 187 11.29 8.91 -38.01
CA ASP A 187 10.77 9.47 -39.27
C ASP A 187 11.64 10.60 -39.84
N ILE A 188 12.24 11.42 -38.97
CA ILE A 188 13.28 12.39 -39.38
C ILE A 188 14.48 11.65 -39.97
N TYR A 189 14.95 10.59 -39.32
CA TYR A 189 16.07 9.80 -39.82
C TYR A 189 15.79 9.20 -41.21
N LYS A 190 14.60 8.62 -41.41
CA LYS A 190 14.16 8.13 -42.73
C LYS A 190 14.12 9.25 -43.77
N SER A 191 13.58 10.42 -43.40
CA SER A 191 13.49 11.57 -44.30
C SER A 191 14.87 12.06 -44.72
N VAL A 192 15.80 12.22 -43.77
CA VAL A 192 17.20 12.63 -44.06
C VAL A 192 17.91 11.60 -44.92
N LYS A 193 17.74 10.30 -44.64
CA LYS A 193 18.31 9.22 -45.45
C LYS A 193 17.76 9.26 -46.88
N ASN A 194 16.46 9.44 -47.04
CA ASN A 194 15.83 9.55 -48.35
C ASN A 194 16.30 10.80 -49.11
N SER A 195 16.37 11.97 -48.45
CA SER A 195 16.92 13.19 -49.06
C SER A 195 18.37 13.02 -49.50
N LYS A 196 19.21 12.35 -48.69
CA LYS A 196 20.60 12.06 -49.06
C LYS A 196 20.69 11.13 -50.28
N ASN A 197 19.81 10.14 -50.38
CA ASN A 197 19.76 9.25 -51.55
C ASN A 197 19.33 10.02 -52.80
N VAL A 198 18.29 10.86 -52.72
CA VAL A 198 17.83 11.69 -53.84
C VAL A 198 18.92 12.66 -54.32
N ILE A 199 19.61 13.34 -53.41
CA ILE A 199 20.73 14.24 -53.74
C ILE A 199 21.88 13.48 -54.41
N ASN A 200 22.20 12.27 -53.94
CA ASN A 200 23.22 11.44 -54.55
C ASN A 200 22.81 10.95 -55.95
N ASP A 201 21.54 10.60 -56.16
CA ASP A 201 21.01 10.19 -57.46
C ASP A 201 20.98 11.36 -58.45
N GLU A 202 20.63 12.58 -58.03
CA GLU A 202 20.68 13.78 -58.87
C GLU A 202 22.11 14.13 -59.34
N ASN A 203 23.11 13.98 -58.46
CA ASN A 203 24.51 14.16 -58.83
C ASN A 203 24.99 13.15 -59.89
N GLY A 204 24.44 11.94 -59.90
CA GLY A 204 24.70 10.93 -60.93
C GLY A 204 23.97 11.21 -62.25
N SER A 205 22.71 11.65 -62.18
CA SER A 205 21.84 11.89 -63.35
C SER A 205 22.25 13.14 -64.15
N GLY A 206 22.67 14.21 -63.45
CA GLY A 206 23.09 15.47 -64.07
C GLY A 206 24.29 15.32 -65.01
N SER A 207 25.19 14.37 -64.74
CA SER A 207 26.34 14.07 -65.59
C SER A 207 25.92 13.48 -66.95
N PHE A 208 24.92 12.60 -66.96
CA PHE A 208 24.40 12.00 -68.19
C PHE A 208 23.67 13.02 -69.06
N ILE A 209 22.81 13.85 -68.47
CA ILE A 209 22.10 14.93 -69.17
C ILE A 209 23.09 15.95 -69.74
N ARG A 210 24.12 16.33 -68.97
CA ARG A 210 25.15 17.26 -69.44
C ARG A 210 25.94 16.70 -70.64
N ARG A 211 26.28 15.41 -70.61
CA ARG A 211 26.93 14.72 -71.74
C ARG A 211 26.02 14.67 -72.97
N PHE A 212 24.74 14.34 -72.79
CA PHE A 212 23.77 14.29 -73.89
C PHE A 212 23.57 15.65 -74.55
N ILE A 213 23.40 16.72 -73.76
CA ILE A 213 23.28 18.09 -74.27
C ILE A 213 24.52 18.50 -75.07
N THR A 214 25.72 18.13 -74.60
CA THR A 214 26.97 18.43 -75.31
C THR A 214 27.04 17.74 -76.68
N ILE A 215 26.65 16.47 -76.75
CA ILE A 215 26.58 15.71 -78.01
C ILE A 215 25.54 16.33 -78.95
N LEU A 216 24.38 16.75 -78.43
CA LEU A 216 23.33 17.39 -79.20
C LEU A 216 23.79 18.71 -79.82
N PHE A 217 24.50 19.55 -79.06
CA PHE A 217 25.12 20.77 -79.60
C PHE A 217 26.13 20.47 -80.71
N PHE A 218 26.97 19.45 -80.53
CA PHE A 218 27.93 19.03 -81.55
C PHE A 218 27.24 18.60 -82.84
N CYS A 219 26.17 17.81 -82.74
CA CYS A 219 25.34 17.41 -83.89
C CYS A 219 24.71 18.61 -84.61
N LEU A 220 24.15 19.58 -83.87
CA LEU A 220 23.58 20.79 -84.45
C LEU A 220 24.64 21.63 -85.17
N THR A 221 25.83 21.79 -84.58
CA THR A 221 26.92 22.50 -85.24
C THR A 221 27.36 21.81 -86.52
N PHE A 222 27.41 20.48 -86.52
CA PHE A 222 27.75 19.70 -87.72
C PHE A 222 26.69 19.85 -88.81
N MET A 223 25.40 19.81 -88.46
CA MET A 223 24.30 20.04 -89.40
C MET A 223 24.33 21.45 -90.01
N ILE A 224 24.65 22.47 -89.21
CA ILE A 224 24.79 23.86 -89.70
C ILE A 224 25.96 23.97 -90.69
N ILE A 225 27.10 23.35 -90.38
CA ILE A 225 28.27 23.32 -91.29
C ILE A 225 27.91 22.61 -92.59
N PHE A 226 27.26 21.44 -92.51
CA PHE A 226 26.82 20.68 -93.68
C PHE A 226 25.84 21.50 -94.54
N LEU A 227 24.87 22.15 -93.92
CA LEU A 227 23.92 23.03 -94.60
C LEU A 227 24.65 24.21 -95.28
N HIS A 228 25.62 24.84 -94.61
CA HIS A 228 26.39 25.94 -95.19
C HIS A 228 27.21 25.50 -96.41
N VAL A 229 27.81 24.31 -96.37
CA VAL A 229 28.54 23.75 -97.51
C VAL A 229 27.60 23.39 -98.65
N TYR A 230 26.45 22.80 -98.36
CA TYR A 230 25.45 22.43 -99.36
C TYR A 230 24.82 23.64 -100.06
N TYR A 231 24.56 24.74 -99.32
CA TYR A 231 23.99 25.96 -99.89
C TYR A 231 25.01 26.84 -100.64
N LYS A 232 26.31 26.59 -100.45
CA LYS A 232 27.42 27.34 -101.07
C LYS A 232 27.98 26.61 -102.30
N THR A 233 27.51 25.40 -102.58
CA THR A 233 27.75 24.65 -103.83
C THR A 233 26.57 24.86 -104.76
#